data_AF-A0A749PLW2-F1
#
_entry.id   AF-A0A749PLW2-F1
#
_cell.length_a   1.000
_cell.length_b   1.000
_cell.length_c   1.000
_cell.angle_alpha   90.00
_cell.angle_beta   90.00
_cell.angle_gamma   90.00
#
_symmetry.space_group_name_H-M   'P 1'
#
loop_
_entity.id
_entity.type
_entity.pdbx_description
1 polymer ?
#
loop_
_entity_poly.entity_id
_entity_poly.type
_entity_poly.pdbx_seq_one_letter_code
_entity_poly.pdbx_strand_id
1 'polypeptide(L)'
;MATLKSNALVKVLVPAVLLGAAGVGMRACTSGAPEQTATQQVPLPQLTPEQLRELGIEGDTPQDTLNTLVGKLGEVQRQQGDIMKENLALKEENRKLQAGNGQVDQRIADAVSEAEDRTQKALAQQKTTLTDQFNAMLSGL
;
A
#
# COMPACT_ATOMS: atom_id res chain seq x y z
N MET A 1 -12.41 1.27 -33.47
CA MET A 1 -10.97 0.96 -33.68
C MET A 1 -10.20 2.27 -33.69
N ALA A 2 -9.82 2.82 -32.53
CA ALA A 2 -9.12 4.10 -32.47
C ALA A 2 -7.63 3.90 -32.84
N THR A 3 -7.20 4.52 -33.93
CA THR A 3 -5.82 4.49 -34.40
C THR A 3 -4.99 5.47 -33.57
N LEU A 4 -4.16 4.92 -32.68
CA LEU A 4 -3.18 5.71 -31.94
C LEU A 4 -2.13 6.25 -32.92
N LYS A 5 -2.10 7.58 -33.08
CA LYS A 5 -1.06 8.30 -33.80
C LYS A 5 0.29 7.97 -33.15
N SER A 6 1.12 7.21 -33.87
CA SER A 6 2.41 6.70 -33.40
C SER A 6 3.29 7.85 -32.90
N ASN A 7 3.41 8.00 -31.59
CA ASN A 7 4.32 8.95 -30.97
C ASN A 7 5.70 8.29 -30.90
N ALA A 8 6.63 8.74 -31.75
CA ALA A 8 8.00 8.23 -31.80
C ALA A 8 8.67 8.28 -30.41
N LEU A 9 8.27 9.24 -29.57
CA LEU A 9 8.71 9.34 -28.19
C LEU A 9 8.32 8.10 -27.36
N VAL A 10 7.08 7.62 -27.48
CA VAL A 10 6.59 6.46 -26.73
C VAL A 10 7.30 5.18 -27.18
N LYS A 11 7.61 5.07 -28.47
CA LYS A 11 8.31 3.89 -29.04
C LYS A 11 9.76 3.78 -28.55
N VAL A 12 10.37 4.87 -28.09
CA VAL A 12 11.72 4.89 -27.50
C VAL A 12 11.67 4.86 -25.96
N LEU A 13 10.75 5.61 -25.37
CA LEU A 13 10.64 5.77 -23.91
C LEU A 13 10.18 4.46 -23.24
N VAL A 14 9.21 3.74 -23.81
CA VAL A 14 8.72 2.48 -23.25
C VAL A 14 9.83 1.42 -23.15
N PRO A 15 10.59 1.08 -24.21
CA PRO A 15 11.69 0.14 -24.08
C PRO A 15 12.84 0.67 -23.21
N ALA A 16 13.12 1.98 -23.21
CA ALA A 16 14.15 2.56 -22.34
C ALA A 16 13.80 2.42 -20.84
N VAL A 17 12.54 2.66 -20.47
CA VAL A 17 12.06 2.50 -19.08
C VAL A 17 12.04 1.02 -18.68
N LEU A 18 11.62 0.12 -19.57
CA LEU A 18 11.66 -1.31 -19.32
C LEU A 18 13.09 -1.83 -19.10
N LEU A 19 14.05 -1.38 -19.92
CA LEU A 19 15.46 -1.74 -19.76
C LEU A 19 16.06 -1.13 -18.49
N GLY A 20 15.70 0.10 -18.14
CA GLY A 20 16.11 0.74 -16.89
C GLY A 20 15.60 -0.01 -15.66
N ALA A 21 14.32 -0.37 -15.65
CA ALA A 21 13.70 -1.14 -14.57
C ALA A 21 14.31 -2.55 -14.45
N ALA A 22 14.57 -3.21 -15.58
CA ALA A 22 15.24 -4.52 -15.59
C ALA A 22 16.69 -4.43 -15.08
N GLY A 23 17.43 -3.38 -15.44
CA GLY A 23 18.80 -3.15 -14.96
C GLY A 23 18.88 -2.88 -13.45
N VAL A 24 17.97 -2.04 -12.93
CA VAL A 24 17.88 -1.78 -11.48
C VAL A 24 17.39 -3.01 -10.72
N GLY A 25 16.41 -3.74 -11.27
CA GLY A 25 15.93 -5.00 -10.69
C GLY A 25 16.99 -6.10 -10.66
N MET A 26 17.78 -6.25 -11.74
CA MET A 26 18.91 -7.18 -11.74
C MET A 26 19.97 -6.77 -10.72
N ARG A 27 20.35 -5.49 -10.62
CA ARG A 27 21.34 -5.05 -9.62
C ARG A 27 20.84 -5.21 -8.17
N ALA A 28 19.53 -5.06 -7.95
CA ALA A 28 18.90 -5.35 -6.65
C ALA A 28 18.94 -6.84 -6.30
N CYS A 29 18.79 -7.73 -7.28
CA CYS A 29 18.96 -9.18 -7.09
C CYS A 29 20.43 -9.62 -7.06
N THR A 30 21.37 -8.92 -7.69
CA THR A 30 22.81 -9.25 -7.63
C THR A 30 23.51 -8.69 -6.40
N SER A 31 22.83 -7.85 -5.61
CA SER A 31 23.30 -7.42 -4.28
C SER A 31 22.99 -8.47 -3.19
N GLY A 32 22.41 -9.60 -3.58
CA GLY A 32 22.32 -10.83 -2.79
C GLY A 32 22.97 -11.97 -3.55
N ALA A 33 24.30 -12.01 -3.59
CA ALA A 33 24.98 -13.26 -3.87
C ALA A 33 24.59 -14.27 -2.76
N PRO A 34 24.09 -15.47 -3.08
CA PRO A 34 24.10 -16.55 -2.11
C PRO A 34 25.56 -17.00 -2.02
N GLU A 35 26.29 -16.51 -1.02
CA GLU A 35 27.51 -17.20 -0.63
C GLU A 35 27.12 -18.62 -0.23
N GLN A 36 27.48 -19.57 -1.09
CA GLN A 36 27.70 -20.95 -0.71
C GLN A 36 28.87 -20.97 0.27
N THR A 37 28.62 -20.71 1.55
CA THR A 37 29.65 -20.92 2.57
C THR A 37 29.71 -22.42 2.85
N ALA A 38 30.70 -23.06 2.23
CA ALA A 38 31.19 -24.36 2.64
C ALA A 38 31.35 -24.38 4.17
N THR A 39 30.87 -25.45 4.79
CA THR A 39 31.10 -25.78 6.20
C THR A 39 32.60 -25.92 6.48
N GLN A 40 33.26 -24.81 6.81
CA GLN A 40 34.50 -24.85 7.59
C GLN A 40 34.10 -24.73 9.06
N GLN A 41 34.20 -25.86 9.76
CA GLN A 41 34.18 -25.92 11.20
C GLN A 41 35.41 -25.15 11.71
N VAL A 42 35.24 -23.88 12.04
CA VAL A 42 36.20 -23.13 12.85
C VAL A 42 36.08 -23.67 14.28
N PRO A 43 37.14 -24.22 14.90
CA PRO A 43 37.09 -24.57 16.30
C PRO A 43 36.89 -23.27 17.09
N LEU A 44 35.77 -23.14 17.80
CA LEU A 44 35.59 -22.06 18.75
C LEU A 44 36.78 -22.11 19.73
N PRO A 45 37.59 -21.04 19.85
CA PRO A 45 38.55 -20.93 20.93
C PRO A 45 37.74 -20.96 22.22
N GLN A 46 37.92 -21.98 23.05
CA GLN A 46 37.43 -21.95 24.42
C GLN A 46 38.21 -20.86 25.12
N LEU A 47 37.61 -19.66 25.18
CA LEU A 47 38.18 -18.53 25.91
C LEU A 47 38.19 -18.91 27.39
N THR A 48 39.38 -18.98 27.96
CA THR A 48 39.61 -19.32 29.35
C THR A 48 39.02 -18.25 30.26
N PRO A 49 38.53 -18.63 31.46
CA PRO A 49 37.75 -17.75 32.35
C PRO A 49 38.49 -16.49 32.83
N GLU A 50 39.79 -16.39 32.58
CA GLU A 50 40.62 -15.23 32.91
C GLU A 50 40.48 -14.09 31.88
N GLN A 51 40.17 -14.38 30.61
CA GLN A 51 39.99 -13.35 29.57
C GLN A 51 38.59 -12.70 29.59
N LEU A 52 37.59 -13.41 30.14
CA LEU A 52 36.29 -12.83 30.45
C LEU A 52 36.38 -11.76 31.56
N ARG A 53 37.42 -11.84 32.40
CA ARG A 53 37.64 -10.92 33.52
C ARG A 53 38.23 -9.58 33.08
N GLU A 54 38.91 -9.55 31.93
CA GLU A 54 39.55 -8.35 31.36
C GLU A 54 38.67 -7.66 30.30
N LEU A 55 37.57 -8.31 29.88
CA LEU A 55 36.62 -7.78 28.90
C LEU A 55 35.53 -6.87 29.50
N GLY A 56 35.62 -6.52 30.78
CA GLY A 56 34.71 -5.55 31.41
C GLY A 56 33.28 -6.04 31.60
N ILE A 57 33.03 -7.35 31.75
CA ILE A 57 31.81 -7.86 32.41
C ILE A 57 31.91 -7.67 33.94
N GLU A 58 32.31 -6.48 34.37
CA GLU A 58 32.15 -6.01 35.74
C GLU A 58 30.96 -5.06 35.72
N GLY A 59 29.86 -5.46 36.33
CA GLY A 59 28.81 -4.50 36.65
C GLY A 59 27.56 -5.10 37.28
N ASP A 60 27.18 -6.32 36.90
CA ASP A 60 25.93 -6.93 37.36
C ASP A 60 26.20 -8.37 37.82
N THR A 61 25.75 -8.70 39.03
CA THR A 61 25.77 -10.06 39.57
C THR A 61 25.08 -11.02 38.56
N PRO A 62 25.40 -12.32 38.45
CA PRO A 62 24.69 -13.24 37.55
C PRO A 62 23.16 -13.23 37.73
N GLN A 63 22.69 -12.97 38.95
CA GLN A 63 21.29 -12.73 39.28
C GLN A 63 20.71 -11.45 38.68
N ASP A 64 21.52 -10.40 38.65
CA ASP A 64 21.21 -9.06 38.19
C ASP A 64 21.14 -9.01 36.64
N THR A 65 22.00 -9.78 35.96
CA THR A 65 21.89 -10.01 34.51
C THR A 65 20.62 -10.79 34.13
N LEU A 66 20.23 -11.80 34.93
CA LEU A 66 18.99 -12.55 34.71
C LEU A 66 17.76 -11.67 34.94
N ASN A 67 17.76 -10.86 35.99
CA ASN A 67 16.71 -9.88 36.26
C ASN A 67 16.56 -8.90 35.11
N THR A 68 17.67 -8.43 34.53
CA THR A 68 17.66 -7.57 33.35
C THR A 68 17.08 -8.28 32.13
N LEU A 69 17.43 -9.54 31.87
CA LEU A 69 16.85 -10.31 30.75
C LEU A 69 15.36 -10.59 30.94
N VAL A 70 14.93 -10.90 32.16
CA VAL A 70 13.51 -11.08 32.50
C VAL A 70 12.75 -9.76 32.37
N GLY A 71 13.36 -8.64 32.77
CA GLY A 71 12.82 -7.30 32.56
C GLY A 71 12.61 -6.97 31.08
N LYS A 72 13.62 -7.22 30.25
CA LYS A 72 13.55 -7.05 28.79
C LYS A 72 12.52 -7.99 28.14
N LEU A 73 12.41 -9.23 28.61
CA LEU A 73 11.41 -10.17 28.11
C LEU A 73 9.98 -9.72 28.47
N GLY A 74 9.77 -9.20 29.68
CA GLY A 74 8.51 -8.61 30.09
C GLY A 74 8.15 -7.36 29.27
N GLU A 75 9.15 -6.56 28.89
CA GLU A 75 8.95 -5.40 28.02
C GLU A 75 8.56 -5.81 26.59
N VAL A 76 9.21 -6.82 26.02
CA VAL A 76 8.85 -7.40 24.72
C VAL A 76 7.43 -7.99 24.76
N GLN A 77 7.04 -8.66 25.85
CA GLN A 77 5.67 -9.16 26.00
C GLN A 77 4.63 -8.03 26.06
N ARG A 78 4.94 -6.93 26.76
CA ARG A 78 4.07 -5.74 26.76
C ARG A 78 3.96 -5.13 25.37
N GLN A 79 5.08 -4.92 24.68
CA GLN A 79 5.08 -4.41 23.31
C GLN A 79 4.30 -5.32 22.36
N GLN A 80 4.43 -6.65 22.49
CA GLN A 80 3.67 -7.59 21.68
C GLN A 80 2.16 -7.47 21.94
N GLY A 81 1.76 -7.28 23.20
CA GLY A 81 0.36 -7.01 23.56
C GLY A 81 -0.16 -5.68 23.01
N ASP A 82 0.65 -4.63 23.07
CA ASP A 82 0.28 -3.30 22.57
C ASP A 82 0.20 -3.27 21.03
N ILE A 83 1.16 -3.88 20.34
CA ILE A 83 1.13 -4.06 18.88
C ILE A 83 -0.11 -4.86 18.47
N MET A 84 -0.47 -5.92 19.19
CA MET A 84 -1.69 -6.67 18.89
C MET A 84 -2.95 -5.82 19.06
N LYS A 85 -3.05 -5.02 20.12
CA LYS A 85 -4.17 -4.10 20.33
C LYS A 85 -4.25 -3.05 19.22
N GLU A 86 -3.13 -2.44 18.86
CA GLU A 86 -3.05 -1.47 17.76
C GLU A 86 -3.43 -2.10 16.43
N ASN A 87 -2.97 -3.32 16.14
CA ASN A 87 -3.35 -4.04 14.92
C ASN A 87 -4.86 -4.30 14.85
N LEU A 88 -5.48 -4.67 15.97
CA LEU A 88 -6.93 -4.86 16.05
C LEU A 88 -7.67 -3.54 15.83
N ALA A 89 -7.21 -2.44 16.43
CA ALA A 89 -7.78 -1.11 16.24
C ALA A 89 -7.67 -0.67 14.76
N LEU A 90 -6.51 -0.84 14.14
CA LEU A 90 -6.27 -0.51 12.73
C LEU A 90 -7.13 -1.36 11.78
N LYS A 91 -7.37 -2.63 12.11
CA LYS A 91 -8.26 -3.51 11.32
C LYS A 91 -9.72 -3.05 11.41
N GLU A 92 -10.16 -2.65 12.60
CA GLU A 92 -11.51 -2.13 12.81
C GLU A 92 -11.72 -0.79 12.09
N GLU A 93 -10.74 0.10 12.17
CA GLU A 93 -10.75 1.37 11.43
C GLU A 93 -10.76 1.15 9.92
N ASN A 94 -9.95 0.22 9.40
CA ASN A 94 -10.00 -0.15 7.98
C ASN A 94 -11.37 -0.67 7.57
N ARG A 95 -12.01 -1.52 8.38
CA ARG A 95 -13.38 -1.99 8.13
C ARG A 95 -14.37 -0.84 8.08
N LYS A 96 -14.27 0.10 9.02
CA LYS A 96 -15.13 1.29 9.07
C LYS A 96 -14.92 2.19 7.85
N LEU A 97 -13.66 2.41 7.44
CA LEU A 97 -13.31 3.19 6.24
C LEU A 97 -13.86 2.52 4.97
N GLN A 98 -13.70 1.21 4.84
CA GLN A 98 -14.25 0.46 3.71
C GLN A 98 -15.78 0.53 3.65
N ALA A 99 -16.45 0.37 4.80
CA ALA A 99 -17.91 0.52 4.88
C ALA A 99 -18.36 1.94 4.53
N GLY A 100 -17.64 2.95 5.01
CA GLY A 100 -17.90 4.36 4.69
C GLY A 100 -17.72 4.67 3.21
N ASN A 101 -16.62 4.19 2.60
CA ASN A 101 -16.36 4.37 1.17
C ASN A 101 -17.47 3.75 0.32
N GLY A 102 -17.90 2.53 0.63
CA GLY A 102 -19.01 1.89 -0.10
C GLY A 102 -20.32 2.68 -0.02
N GLN A 103 -20.62 3.28 1.14
CA GLN A 103 -21.79 4.14 1.29
C GLN A 103 -21.66 5.45 0.49
N VAL A 104 -20.48 6.05 0.44
CA VAL A 104 -20.22 7.26 -0.35
C VAL A 104 -20.35 6.96 -1.84
N ASP A 105 -19.77 5.86 -2.32
CA ASP A 105 -19.85 5.45 -3.72
C ASP A 105 -21.30 5.21 -4.16
N GLN A 106 -22.11 4.55 -3.31
CA GLN A 106 -23.52 4.36 -3.58
C GLN A 106 -24.28 5.69 -3.67
N ARG A 107 -24.05 6.61 -2.73
CA ARG A 107 -24.68 7.94 -2.74
C ARG A 107 -24.27 8.77 -3.97
N ILE A 108 -23.02 8.64 -4.40
CA ILE A 108 -22.53 9.30 -5.62
C ILE A 108 -23.23 8.68 -6.84
N ALA A 109 -23.29 7.36 -6.94
CA ALA A 109 -23.98 6.68 -8.04
C ALA A 109 -25.46 7.07 -8.13
N ASP A 110 -26.16 7.10 -6.99
CA ASP A 110 -27.56 7.52 -6.91
C ASP A 110 -27.74 8.98 -7.34
N ALA A 111 -26.89 9.89 -6.83
CA ALA A 111 -26.95 11.30 -7.18
C ALA A 111 -26.61 11.57 -8.65
N VAL A 112 -25.64 10.85 -9.21
CA VAL A 112 -25.27 10.93 -10.64
C VAL A 112 -26.41 10.40 -11.50
N SER A 113 -26.97 9.24 -11.16
CA SER A 113 -28.12 8.68 -11.88
C SER A 113 -29.32 9.62 -11.84
N GLU A 114 -29.63 10.21 -10.69
CA GLU A 114 -30.72 11.18 -10.56
C GLU A 114 -30.45 12.45 -11.39
N ALA A 115 -29.22 12.95 -11.40
CA ALA A 115 -28.82 14.10 -12.21
C ALA A 115 -29.00 13.79 -13.72
N GLU A 116 -28.50 12.64 -14.18
CA GLU A 116 -28.67 12.19 -15.57
C GLU A 116 -30.16 12.10 -15.94
N ASP A 117 -30.98 11.48 -15.10
CA ASP A 117 -32.42 11.36 -15.29
C ASP A 117 -33.10 12.74 -15.44
N ARG A 118 -32.75 13.69 -14.57
CA ARG A 118 -33.26 15.06 -14.63
C ARG A 118 -32.84 15.75 -15.92
N THR A 119 -31.59 15.59 -16.36
CA THR A 119 -31.11 16.18 -17.61
C THR A 119 -31.80 15.60 -18.84
N GLN A 120 -32.00 14.27 -18.89
CA GLN A 120 -32.70 13.62 -19.98
C GLN A 120 -34.17 14.06 -20.05
N LYS A 121 -34.86 14.13 -18.91
CA LYS A 121 -36.24 14.64 -18.83
C LYS A 121 -36.33 16.10 -19.28
N ALA A 122 -35.43 16.95 -18.82
CA ALA A 122 -35.38 18.36 -19.24
C ALA A 122 -35.16 18.50 -20.76
N LEU A 123 -34.25 17.71 -21.33
CA LEU A 123 -34.00 17.70 -22.77
C LEU A 123 -35.22 17.22 -23.57
N ALA A 124 -35.87 16.15 -23.11
CA ALA A 124 -37.08 15.64 -23.74
C ALA A 124 -38.21 16.68 -23.70
N GLN A 125 -38.41 17.34 -22.56
CA GLN A 125 -39.39 18.41 -22.42
C GLN A 125 -39.10 19.60 -23.33
N GLN A 126 -37.84 20.02 -23.43
CA GLN A 126 -37.45 21.10 -24.35
C GLN A 126 -37.75 20.73 -25.81
N LYS A 127 -37.43 19.50 -26.22
CA LYS A 127 -37.71 19.02 -27.58
C LYS A 127 -39.21 19.04 -27.88
N THR A 128 -40.04 18.54 -26.96
CA THR A 128 -41.50 18.56 -27.12
C THR A 128 -42.02 19.99 -27.20
N THR A 129 -41.59 20.86 -26.29
CA THR A 129 -42.00 22.27 -26.25
C THR A 129 -41.61 23.02 -27.53
N LEU A 130 -40.42 22.77 -28.07
CA LEU A 130 -39.97 23.33 -29.35
C LEU A 130 -40.81 22.80 -30.52
N THR A 131 -41.15 21.51 -30.52
CA THR A 131 -41.98 20.88 -31.55
C THR A 131 -43.40 21.45 -31.53
N ASP A 132 -43.98 21.63 -30.34
CA ASP A 132 -45.31 22.19 -30.17
C ASP A 132 -45.37 23.65 -30.63
N GLN A 133 -44.37 24.46 -30.28
CA GLN A 133 -44.25 25.83 -30.76
C GLN A 133 -44.12 25.89 -32.30
N PHE A 134 -43.35 24.99 -32.90
CA PHE A 134 -43.21 24.91 -34.34
C PHE A 134 -44.53 24.56 -35.02
N ASN A 135 -45.27 23.59 -34.48
CA ASN A 135 -46.58 23.20 -35.01
C ASN A 135 -47.64 24.30 -34.85
N ALA A 136 -47.61 25.04 -33.74
CA ALA A 136 -48.48 26.20 -33.52
C ALA A 136 -48.21 27.33 -34.53
N MET A 137 -46.95 27.57 -34.91
CA MET A 137 -46.60 28.54 -35.95
C MET A 137 -47.08 28.09 -37.34
N LEU A 138 -46.98 26.80 -37.66
CA LEU A 138 -47.43 26.26 -38.95
C LEU A 138 -48.95 26.27 -39.13
N SER A 139 -49.71 26.10 -38.05
CA SER A 139 -51.19 26.10 -38.09
C SER A 139 -51.81 27.49 -38.04
N GLY A 140 -51.01 28.52 -37.71
CA GLY A 140 -51.45 29.92 -37.71
C GLY A 140 -51.21 30.67 -39.02
N LEU A 141 -50.51 30.07 -40.00
CA LEU A 141 -50.39 30.55 -41.38
C LEU A 141 -51.49 29.96 -42.27
#